data_AF-A0A7C2FT03-F1
#
_entry.id   AF-A0A7C2FT03-F1
#
_cell.length_a   1.000
_cell.length_b   1.000
_cell.length_c   1.000
_cell.angle_alpha   90.00
_cell.angle_beta   90.00
_cell.angle_gamma   90.00
#
_symmetry.space_group_name_H-M   'P 1'
#
loop_
_entity.id
_entity.type
_entity.pdbx_description
1 polymer ?
#
loop_
_entity_poly.entity_id
_entity_poly.type
_entity_poly.pdbx_seq_one_letter_code
_entity_poly.pdbx_strand_id
1 'polypeptide(L)'
;KQAQALGLPVVPTWVVGLEAEFFRLNNLEERIQNLFRGVFGVRIDEERLLLGAEEARRAVRESYLLPERAEAFLRTLEGKGPFLLRYAGEGAPKRAAHPREALFALKRLYEARFRVEAILERYPDLIPPFAPVLVQEVDPGEGLQEDPFLSLDLSRALGREVVVYAARGQVVRIESPYGG
;
A
#
# COMPACT_ATOMS: atom_id res chain seq x y z
N LYS A 1 -13.47 -5.53 -5.30
CA LYS A 1 -14.26 -6.72 -5.72
C LYS A 1 -15.77 -6.48 -5.68
N GLN A 2 -16.34 -5.95 -4.58
CA GLN A 2 -17.79 -5.67 -4.51
C GLN A 2 -18.28 -4.63 -5.54
N ALA A 3 -17.58 -3.52 -5.75
CA ALA A 3 -17.96 -2.52 -6.77
C ALA A 3 -17.99 -3.07 -8.20
N GLN A 4 -17.02 -3.91 -8.57
CA GLN A 4 -17.03 -4.61 -9.87
C GLN A 4 -18.21 -5.59 -9.98
N ALA A 5 -18.55 -6.29 -8.89
CA ALA A 5 -19.71 -7.18 -8.85
C ALA A 5 -21.05 -6.44 -8.98
N LEU A 6 -21.07 -5.14 -8.65
CA LEU A 6 -22.20 -4.23 -8.83
C LEU A 6 -22.21 -3.55 -10.22
N GLY A 7 -21.33 -3.96 -11.14
CA GLY A 7 -21.28 -3.43 -12.50
C GLY A 7 -20.61 -2.08 -12.64
N LEU A 8 -19.95 -1.56 -11.59
CA LEU A 8 -19.24 -0.30 -11.68
C LEU A 8 -17.96 -0.44 -12.52
N PRO A 9 -17.68 0.52 -13.41
CA PRO A 9 -16.43 0.52 -14.18
C PRO A 9 -15.28 0.83 -13.23
N VAL A 10 -14.50 -0.17 -12.84
CA VAL A 10 -13.31 0.00 -12.00
C VAL A 10 -12.07 -0.01 -12.89
N VAL A 11 -11.11 0.88 -12.61
CA VAL A 11 -9.84 0.89 -13.33
C VAL A 11 -9.15 -0.48 -13.29
N PRO A 12 -8.43 -0.89 -14.34
CA PRO A 12 -7.64 -2.11 -14.32
C PRO A 12 -6.77 -2.15 -13.07
N THR A 13 -6.98 -3.17 -12.24
CA THR A 13 -6.37 -3.26 -10.91
C THR A 13 -5.78 -4.65 -10.70
N TRP A 14 -4.50 -4.71 -10.37
CA TRP A 14 -3.78 -5.92 -9.97
C TRP A 14 -3.59 -5.91 -8.45
N VAL A 15 -3.87 -7.05 -7.82
CA VAL A 15 -3.74 -7.25 -6.38
C VAL A 15 -2.45 -8.00 -6.11
N VAL A 16 -1.54 -7.39 -5.37
CA VAL A 16 -0.17 -7.89 -5.15
C VAL A 16 0.00 -8.29 -3.69
N GLY A 17 0.08 -9.60 -3.45
CA GLY A 17 0.25 -10.20 -2.12
C GLY A 17 1.66 -10.74 -1.86
N LEU A 18 2.69 -9.96 -2.18
CA LEU A 18 4.10 -10.40 -2.06
C LEU A 18 4.75 -10.04 -0.72
N GLU A 19 4.15 -9.15 0.08
CA GLU A 19 4.77 -8.58 1.29
C GLU A 19 5.15 -9.67 2.31
N ALA A 20 4.23 -10.59 2.64
CA ALA A 20 4.51 -11.66 3.60
C ALA A 20 5.66 -12.60 3.16
N GLU A 21 5.73 -12.93 1.87
CA GLU A 21 6.82 -13.75 1.33
C GLU A 21 8.15 -13.00 1.38
N PHE A 22 8.14 -11.72 0.99
CA PHE A 22 9.30 -10.83 1.04
C PHE A 22 9.89 -10.71 2.46
N PHE A 23 9.04 -10.53 3.47
CA PHE A 23 9.49 -10.44 4.86
C PHE A 23 10.10 -11.74 5.37
N ARG A 24 9.41 -12.86 5.13
CA ARG A 24 9.85 -14.18 5.58
C ARG A 24 11.20 -14.58 5.01
N LEU A 25 11.39 -14.42 3.69
CA LEU A 25 12.61 -14.87 3.01
C LEU A 25 13.85 -14.05 3.36
N ASN A 26 13.67 -12.81 3.83
CA ASN A 26 14.77 -11.93 4.22
C ASN A 26 14.99 -11.89 5.75
N ASN A 27 14.30 -12.77 6.51
CA ASN A 27 14.22 -12.77 7.96
C ASN A 27 13.96 -11.37 8.56
N LEU A 28 13.11 -10.58 7.89
CA LEU A 28 12.94 -9.18 8.23
C LEU A 28 12.17 -8.97 9.53
N GLU A 29 11.20 -9.83 9.82
CA GLU A 29 10.38 -9.70 11.03
C GLU A 29 11.24 -9.71 12.29
N GLU A 30 12.06 -10.77 12.45
CA GLU A 30 12.95 -10.90 13.62
C GLU A 30 13.99 -9.78 13.64
N ARG A 31 14.65 -9.50 12.51
CA ARG A 31 15.67 -8.44 12.41
C ARG A 31 15.12 -7.08 12.83
N ILE A 32 13.92 -6.73 12.35
CA ILE A 32 13.28 -5.45 12.64
C ILE A 32 12.82 -5.40 14.10
N GLN A 33 12.20 -6.44 14.62
CA GLN A 33 11.81 -6.51 16.04
C GLN A 33 13.02 -6.30 16.96
N ASN A 34 14.18 -6.84 16.59
CA ASN A 34 15.41 -6.70 17.35
C ASN A 34 15.92 -5.25 17.44
N LEU A 35 15.66 -4.42 16.42
CA LEU A 35 16.04 -3.00 16.41
C LEU A 35 15.30 -2.19 17.46
N PHE A 36 14.09 -2.61 17.84
CA PHE A 36 13.25 -1.89 18.80
C PHE A 36 13.32 -2.44 20.24
N ARG A 37 14.22 -3.39 20.51
CA ARG A 37 14.40 -3.92 21.88
C ARG A 37 14.82 -2.80 22.83
N GLY A 38 14.02 -2.59 23.87
CA GLY A 38 14.28 -1.57 24.88
C GLY A 38 14.02 -0.13 24.40
N VAL A 39 13.36 0.07 23.25
CA VAL A 39 12.85 1.39 22.81
C VAL A 39 11.57 1.74 23.57
N PHE A 40 10.67 0.76 23.69
CA PHE A 40 9.37 0.92 24.32
C PHE A 40 9.42 0.37 25.75
N GLY A 41 9.48 1.28 26.74
CA GLY A 41 9.42 0.98 28.17
C GLY A 41 8.45 1.93 28.89
N VAL A 42 8.73 2.27 30.15
CA VAL A 42 7.92 3.24 30.92
C VAL A 42 7.88 4.62 30.24
N ARG A 43 8.95 4.97 29.54
CA ARG A 43 9.03 6.11 28.60
C ARG A 43 9.63 5.60 27.29
N ILE A 44 9.24 6.21 26.18
CA ILE A 44 9.81 5.91 24.87
C ILE A 44 11.21 6.55 24.81
N ASP A 45 12.20 5.77 24.41
CA ASP A 45 13.52 6.28 24.05
C ASP A 45 13.44 6.83 22.61
N GLU A 46 13.24 8.14 22.49
CA GLU A 46 13.05 8.81 21.19
C GLU A 46 14.27 8.67 20.27
N GLU A 47 15.49 8.73 20.81
CA GLU A 47 16.71 8.60 20.01
C GLU A 47 16.82 7.18 19.42
N ARG A 48 16.59 6.16 20.24
CA ARG A 48 16.59 4.77 19.76
C ARG A 48 15.41 4.47 18.84
N LEU A 49 14.26 5.12 19.03
CA LEU A 49 13.12 5.02 18.13
C LEU A 49 13.47 5.54 16.72
N LEU A 50 14.07 6.73 16.63
CA LEU A 50 14.50 7.33 15.38
C LEU A 50 15.53 6.44 14.66
N LEU A 51 16.53 5.95 15.40
CA LEU A 51 17.54 5.04 14.87
C LEU A 51 16.94 3.71 14.40
N GLY A 52 16.09 3.09 15.22
CA GLY A 52 15.43 1.83 14.88
C GLY A 52 14.53 1.95 13.66
N ALA A 53 13.81 3.05 13.50
CA ALA A 53 12.99 3.33 12.33
C ALA A 53 13.84 3.47 11.05
N GLU A 54 14.95 4.20 11.09
CA GLU A 54 15.83 4.34 9.92
C GLU A 54 16.50 3.02 9.54
N GLU A 55 16.99 2.25 10.51
CA GLU A 55 17.59 0.93 10.27
C GLU A 55 16.56 -0.09 9.76
N ALA A 56 15.31 -0.04 10.24
CA ALA A 56 14.23 -0.88 9.71
C ALA A 56 13.92 -0.55 8.25
N ARG A 57 13.81 0.74 7.91
CA ARG A 57 13.63 1.21 6.52
C ARG A 57 14.79 0.77 5.64
N ARG A 58 16.02 0.89 6.14
CA ARG A 58 17.23 0.42 5.45
C ARG A 58 17.18 -1.09 5.19
N ALA A 59 16.83 -1.90 6.20
CA ALA A 59 16.72 -3.34 6.06
C ALA A 59 15.69 -3.74 4.98
N VAL A 60 14.55 -3.07 4.92
CA VAL A 60 13.53 -3.29 3.87
C VAL A 60 14.04 -2.85 2.50
N ARG A 61 14.70 -1.69 2.41
CA ARG A 61 15.23 -1.15 1.15
C ARG A 61 16.30 -2.04 0.54
N GLU A 62 17.19 -2.59 1.36
CA GLU A 62 18.32 -3.43 0.95
C GLU A 62 17.92 -4.89 0.68
N SER A 63 16.81 -5.36 1.23
CA SER A 63 16.29 -6.71 0.99
C SER A 63 15.74 -6.85 -0.43
N TYR A 64 15.89 -8.02 -1.04
CA TYR A 64 15.45 -8.26 -2.42
C TYR A 64 14.17 -9.09 -2.48
N LEU A 65 13.36 -8.84 -3.51
CA LEU A 65 12.34 -9.78 -3.93
C LEU A 65 13.04 -10.93 -4.66
N LEU A 66 12.49 -12.14 -4.55
CA LEU A 66 12.93 -13.25 -5.38
C LEU A 66 12.88 -12.84 -6.87
N PRO A 67 13.93 -13.12 -7.66
CA PRO A 67 13.96 -12.76 -9.08
C PRO A 67 12.71 -13.20 -9.83
N GLU A 68 12.22 -14.41 -9.58
CA GLU A 68 11.05 -15.00 -10.24
C GLU A 68 9.77 -14.19 -9.94
N ARG A 69 9.66 -13.64 -8.72
CA ARG A 69 8.53 -12.80 -8.31
C ARG A 69 8.61 -11.41 -8.92
N ALA A 70 9.81 -10.83 -8.94
CA ALA A 70 10.05 -9.54 -9.58
C ALA A 70 9.75 -9.63 -11.08
N GLU A 71 10.21 -10.68 -11.76
CA GLU A 71 9.91 -10.90 -13.17
C GLU A 71 8.43 -11.15 -13.43
N ALA A 72 7.76 -11.99 -12.62
CA ALA A 72 6.33 -12.25 -12.77
C ALA A 72 5.51 -10.96 -12.60
N PHE A 73 5.89 -10.10 -11.64
CA PHE A 73 5.30 -8.79 -11.47
C PHE A 73 5.50 -7.91 -12.71
N LEU A 74 6.72 -7.83 -13.24
CA LEU A 74 7.02 -7.02 -14.42
C LEU A 74 6.29 -7.52 -15.68
N ARG A 75 6.28 -8.84 -15.92
CA ARG A 75 5.55 -9.48 -17.02
C ARG A 75 4.05 -9.19 -16.96
N THR A 76 3.47 -9.17 -15.76
CA THR A 76 2.04 -8.87 -15.57
C THR A 76 1.68 -7.46 -16.02
N LEU A 77 2.61 -6.51 -15.87
CA LEU A 77 2.40 -5.09 -16.18
C LEU A 77 2.97 -4.68 -17.55
N GLU A 78 3.53 -5.62 -18.30
CA GLU A 78 4.16 -5.35 -19.59
C GLU A 78 3.17 -4.71 -20.57
N GLY A 79 3.62 -3.64 -21.25
CA GLY A 79 2.80 -2.88 -22.20
C GLY A 79 1.72 -1.98 -21.59
N LYS A 80 1.69 -1.83 -20.26
CA LYS A 80 0.66 -1.08 -19.52
C LYS A 80 1.24 0.10 -18.76
N GLY A 81 0.36 0.92 -18.24
CA GLY A 81 0.68 2.06 -17.38
C GLY A 81 0.26 3.38 -18.00
N PRO A 82 0.41 4.51 -17.28
CA PRO A 82 1.01 4.68 -15.94
C PRO A 82 0.22 4.03 -14.78
N PHE A 83 0.85 3.95 -13.61
CA PHE A 83 0.32 3.25 -12.43
C PHE A 83 0.26 4.10 -11.15
N LEU A 84 -0.77 3.81 -10.35
CA LEU A 84 -0.90 4.22 -8.95
C LEU A 84 -0.86 2.97 -8.06
N LEU A 85 0.05 2.95 -7.08
CA LEU A 85 0.21 1.86 -6.13
C LEU A 85 -0.19 2.31 -4.73
N ARG A 86 -1.00 1.53 -4.02
CA ARG A 86 -1.43 1.84 -2.66
C ARG A 86 -1.84 0.60 -1.89
N TYR A 87 -1.85 0.69 -0.57
CA TYR A 87 -2.63 -0.26 0.22
C TYR A 87 -4.13 0.04 0.09
N ALA A 88 -4.95 -0.97 0.35
CA ALA A 88 -6.38 -0.73 0.55
C ALA A 88 -6.56 0.03 1.87
N GLY A 89 -7.14 1.23 1.83
CA GLY A 89 -7.48 2.01 3.03
C GLY A 89 -6.31 2.69 3.78
N GLU A 90 -5.05 2.46 3.38
CA GLU A 90 -3.89 2.95 4.15
C GLU A 90 -2.88 3.73 3.29
N GLY A 91 -2.38 4.82 3.88
CA GLY A 91 -1.18 5.52 3.44
C GLY A 91 -1.28 6.31 2.13
N ALA A 92 -0.25 7.11 1.86
CA ALA A 92 -0.16 7.87 0.63
C ALA A 92 0.22 6.95 -0.55
N PRO A 93 -0.46 7.07 -1.70
CA PRO A 93 -0.15 6.26 -2.87
C PRO A 93 1.23 6.60 -3.44
N LYS A 94 1.82 5.64 -4.16
CA LYS A 94 3.06 5.81 -4.95
C LYS A 94 2.74 5.77 -6.43
N ARG A 95 3.44 6.62 -7.18
CA ARG A 95 3.27 6.78 -8.64
C ARG A 95 4.37 6.01 -9.36
N ALA A 96 4.05 5.49 -10.54
CA ALA A 96 5.01 4.87 -11.43
C ALA A 96 4.60 5.08 -12.89
N ALA A 97 5.51 5.57 -13.73
CA ALA A 97 5.24 5.77 -15.16
C ALA A 97 5.24 4.43 -15.92
N HIS A 98 6.05 3.46 -15.48
CA HIS A 98 6.26 2.19 -16.19
C HIS A 98 6.49 1.02 -15.22
N PRO A 99 6.43 -0.26 -15.68
CA PRO A 99 6.48 -1.44 -14.81
C PRO A 99 7.68 -1.51 -13.85
N ARG A 100 8.88 -1.10 -14.32
CA ARG A 100 10.08 -1.06 -13.45
C ARG A 100 9.94 -0.06 -12.29
N GLU A 101 9.36 1.11 -12.55
CA GLU A 101 9.07 2.08 -11.49
C GLU A 101 7.99 1.57 -10.55
N ALA A 102 7.02 0.77 -11.05
CA ALA A 102 5.99 0.16 -10.21
C ALA A 102 6.60 -0.84 -9.22
N LEU A 103 7.60 -1.62 -9.63
CA LEU A 103 8.33 -2.51 -8.74
C LEU A 103 9.08 -1.73 -7.63
N PHE A 104 9.72 -0.62 -7.98
CA PHE A 104 10.36 0.24 -6.97
C PHE A 104 9.35 0.96 -6.08
N ALA A 105 8.22 1.39 -6.63
CA ALA A 105 7.11 1.98 -5.88
C ALA A 105 6.54 0.98 -4.86
N LEU A 106 6.44 -0.30 -5.22
CA LEU A 106 6.04 -1.38 -4.32
C LEU A 106 6.99 -1.47 -3.11
N LYS A 107 8.30 -1.51 -3.34
CA LYS A 107 9.28 -1.53 -2.23
C LYS A 107 9.21 -0.27 -1.37
N ARG A 108 9.00 0.90 -1.98
CA ARG A 108 8.82 2.17 -1.26
C ARG A 108 7.55 2.20 -0.40
N LEU A 109 6.51 1.45 -0.77
CA LEU A 109 5.33 1.27 0.10
C LEU A 109 5.68 0.41 1.32
N TYR A 110 6.46 -0.65 1.14
CA TYR A 110 6.89 -1.51 2.26
C TYR A 110 7.76 -0.71 3.24
N GLU A 111 8.74 0.02 2.72
CA GLU A 111 9.62 0.90 3.51
C GLU A 111 8.81 1.96 4.29
N ALA A 112 7.80 2.56 3.66
CA ALA A 112 7.02 3.63 4.23
C ALA A 112 6.26 3.25 5.52
N ARG A 113 6.03 1.96 5.79
CA ARG A 113 5.37 1.46 7.02
C ARG A 113 6.30 1.43 8.24
N PHE A 114 7.59 1.72 8.04
CA PHE A 114 8.60 1.86 9.10
C PHE A 114 9.04 3.31 9.32
N ARG A 115 8.26 4.27 8.82
CA ARG A 115 8.36 5.65 9.29
C ARG A 115 7.95 5.71 10.76
N VAL A 116 8.54 6.64 11.51
CA VAL A 116 8.33 6.77 12.96
C VAL A 116 6.85 6.92 13.28
N GLU A 117 6.14 7.77 12.53
CA GLU A 117 4.71 8.03 12.70
C GLU A 117 3.90 6.74 12.50
N ALA A 118 4.20 5.98 11.45
CA ALA A 118 3.52 4.73 11.13
C ALA A 118 3.80 3.61 12.14
N ILE A 119 4.95 3.65 12.85
CA ILE A 119 5.26 2.72 13.94
C ILE A 119 4.49 3.11 15.20
N LEU A 120 4.47 4.40 15.54
CA LEU A 120 3.77 4.91 16.70
C LEU A 120 2.25 4.72 16.61
N GLU A 121 1.67 4.94 15.42
CA GLU A 121 0.24 4.72 15.16
C GLU A 121 -0.21 3.27 15.39
N ARG A 122 0.70 2.31 15.18
CA ARG A 122 0.40 0.87 15.23
C ARG A 122 0.91 0.19 16.50
N TYR A 123 1.71 0.87 17.32
CA TYR A 123 2.25 0.31 18.54
C TYR A 123 1.11 -0.31 19.41
N PRO A 124 1.26 -1.55 19.94
CA PRO A 124 2.51 -2.31 20.12
C PRO A 124 3.00 -3.14 18.92
N ASP A 125 2.28 -3.19 17.80
CA ASP A 125 2.62 -4.07 16.68
C ASP A 125 3.72 -3.44 15.79
N LEU A 126 4.97 -3.81 16.03
CA LEU A 126 6.13 -3.29 15.29
C LEU A 126 6.11 -3.69 13.81
N ILE A 127 5.71 -4.93 13.53
CA ILE A 127 5.55 -5.43 12.17
C ILE A 127 4.12 -5.12 11.71
N PRO A 128 3.96 -4.45 10.57
CA PRO A 128 2.61 -4.16 10.07
C PRO A 128 1.89 -5.43 9.64
N PRO A 129 0.56 -5.49 9.76
CA PRO A 129 -0.21 -6.58 9.18
C PRO A 129 -0.01 -6.59 7.67
N PHE A 130 0.33 -7.75 7.12
CA PHE A 130 0.56 -7.90 5.68
C PHE A 130 -0.75 -7.69 4.93
N ALA A 131 -0.75 -6.70 4.05
CA ALA A 131 -1.93 -6.30 3.29
C ALA A 131 -1.61 -6.33 1.80
N PRO A 132 -2.58 -6.65 0.93
CA PRO A 132 -2.34 -6.58 -0.50
C PRO A 132 -2.11 -5.13 -0.95
N VAL A 133 -1.13 -4.94 -1.83
CA VAL A 133 -0.96 -3.68 -2.56
C VAL A 133 -1.80 -3.73 -3.83
N LEU A 134 -2.58 -2.67 -4.05
CA LEU A 134 -3.33 -2.44 -5.26
C LEU A 134 -2.44 -1.67 -6.25
N VAL A 135 -2.22 -2.24 -7.43
CA VAL A 135 -1.58 -1.58 -8.56
C VAL A 135 -2.68 -1.25 -9.55
N GLN A 136 -2.89 0.03 -9.82
CA GLN A 136 -4.01 0.50 -10.63
C GLN A 136 -3.47 1.22 -11.86
N GLU A 137 -3.93 0.87 -13.04
CA GLU A 137 -3.59 1.57 -14.29
C GLU A 137 -4.40 2.85 -14.37
N VAL A 138 -3.79 3.96 -13.95
CA VAL A 138 -4.37 5.29 -13.94
C VAL A 138 -3.24 6.31 -14.03
N ASP A 139 -3.46 7.36 -14.82
CA ASP A 139 -2.49 8.47 -14.89
C ASP A 139 -2.47 9.22 -13.56
N PRO A 140 -1.34 9.24 -12.84
CA PRO A 140 -1.27 9.93 -11.57
C PRO A 140 -1.26 11.47 -11.70
N GLY A 141 -1.11 12.00 -12.92
CA GLY A 141 -1.35 13.40 -13.26
C GLY A 141 -2.83 13.72 -13.41
N GLU A 142 -3.70 12.72 -13.56
CA GLU A 142 -5.14 12.90 -13.51
C GLU A 142 -5.58 13.08 -12.06
N GLY A 143 -6.21 14.22 -11.79
CA GLY A 143 -6.79 14.48 -10.48
C GLY A 143 -7.84 13.42 -10.18
N LEU A 144 -7.60 12.62 -9.13
CA LEU A 144 -8.65 11.79 -8.55
C LEU A 144 -9.70 12.75 -7.98
N GLN A 145 -10.86 12.80 -8.62
CA GLN A 145 -11.97 13.63 -8.19
C GLN A 145 -13.02 12.75 -7.55
N GLU A 146 -13.67 13.30 -6.52
CA GLU A 146 -14.89 12.71 -6.00
C GLU A 146 -15.94 12.71 -7.11
N ASP A 147 -16.61 11.58 -7.27
CA ASP A 147 -17.75 11.43 -8.17
C ASP A 147 -19.01 11.30 -7.31
N PRO A 148 -19.78 12.39 -7.09
CA PRO A 148 -20.96 12.37 -6.24
C PRO A 148 -22.06 11.41 -6.75
N PHE A 149 -22.15 11.20 -8.07
CA PHE A 149 -23.15 10.33 -8.66
C PHE A 149 -22.82 8.87 -8.39
N LEU A 150 -21.58 8.45 -8.68
CA LEU A 150 -21.12 7.09 -8.36
C LEU A 150 -21.11 6.83 -6.85
N SER A 151 -20.80 7.85 -6.04
CA SER A 151 -20.87 7.77 -4.57
C SER A 151 -22.29 7.48 -4.10
N LEU A 152 -23.28 8.20 -4.62
CA LEU A 152 -24.69 8.00 -4.27
C LEU A 152 -25.20 6.62 -4.72
N ASP A 153 -24.90 6.21 -5.94
CA ASP A 153 -25.33 4.93 -6.50
C ASP A 153 -24.73 3.76 -5.71
N LEU A 154 -23.43 3.80 -5.43
CA LEU A 154 -22.77 2.77 -4.66
C LEU A 154 -23.21 2.77 -3.20
N SER A 155 -23.46 3.94 -2.60
CA SER A 155 -23.98 4.03 -1.23
C SER A 155 -25.34 3.35 -1.09
N ARG A 156 -26.24 3.59 -2.06
CA ARG A 156 -27.55 2.94 -2.11
C ARG A 156 -27.42 1.42 -2.31
N ALA A 157 -26.55 0.99 -3.22
CA ALA A 157 -26.34 -0.43 -3.50
C ALA A 157 -25.73 -1.19 -2.31
N LEU A 158 -24.82 -0.56 -1.56
CA LEU A 158 -24.16 -1.17 -0.40
C LEU A 158 -24.93 -0.98 0.92
N GLY A 159 -25.97 -0.13 0.94
CA GLY A 159 -26.71 0.20 2.16
C GLY A 159 -25.88 0.95 3.21
N ARG A 160 -24.79 1.60 2.79
CA ARG A 160 -23.87 2.36 3.65
C ARG A 160 -23.29 3.53 2.87
N GLU A 161 -22.99 4.62 3.54
CA GLU A 161 -22.36 5.78 2.92
C GLU A 161 -20.94 5.44 2.44
N VAL A 162 -20.61 5.84 1.21
CA VAL A 162 -19.28 5.73 0.62
C VAL A 162 -18.99 6.94 -0.27
N VAL A 163 -17.72 7.31 -0.34
CA VAL A 163 -17.18 8.32 -1.25
C VAL A 163 -16.38 7.62 -2.34
N VAL A 164 -16.75 7.83 -3.59
CA VAL A 164 -16.10 7.27 -4.78
C VAL A 164 -15.18 8.33 -5.39
N TYR A 165 -13.92 7.96 -5.56
CA TYR A 165 -12.94 8.71 -6.32
C TYR A 165 -12.75 8.05 -7.68
N ALA A 166 -12.93 8.82 -8.74
CA ALA A 166 -12.87 8.34 -10.12
C ALA A 166 -11.83 9.10 -10.95
N ALA A 167 -11.36 8.42 -12.00
CA ALA A 167 -10.57 9.01 -13.09
C ALA A 167 -11.16 8.52 -14.42
N ARG A 168 -11.40 9.44 -15.36
CA ARG A 168 -12.04 9.14 -16.67
C ARG A 168 -13.35 8.33 -16.57
N GLY A 169 -14.16 8.59 -15.54
CA GLY A 169 -15.42 7.86 -15.31
C GLY A 169 -15.23 6.42 -14.81
N GLN A 170 -14.02 6.04 -14.41
CA GLN A 170 -13.72 4.75 -13.79
C GLN A 170 -13.36 4.92 -12.31
N VAL A 171 -13.90 4.05 -11.47
CA VAL A 171 -13.65 4.01 -10.03
C VAL A 171 -12.20 3.60 -9.76
N VAL A 172 -11.48 4.45 -9.01
CA VAL A 172 -10.09 4.21 -8.57
C VAL A 172 -10.05 3.86 -7.09
N ARG A 173 -10.78 4.60 -6.27
CA ARG A 173 -10.81 4.43 -4.82
C ARG A 173 -12.22 4.62 -4.31
N ILE A 174 -12.58 3.83 -3.31
CA ILE A 174 -13.83 3.96 -2.58
C ILE A 174 -13.39 4.12 -1.13
N GLU A 175 -13.92 5.13 -0.45
CA GLU A 175 -13.70 5.36 0.97
C GLU A 175 -15.04 5.26 1.69
N SER A 176 -15.03 4.67 2.88
CA SER A 176 -16.19 4.70 3.78
C SER A 176 -15.88 5.67 4.91
N PRO A 177 -16.82 6.54 5.33
CA PRO A 177 -16.65 7.39 6.51
C PRO A 177 -16.45 6.57 7.79
N TYR A 178 -16.74 5.26 7.75
CA TYR A 178 -16.52 4.33 8.87
C TYR A 178 -15.16 3.60 8.84
N GLY A 179 -14.28 3.93 7.89
CA GLY A 179 -12.95 3.31 7.74
C GLY A 179 -13.02 1.90 7.14
N GLY A 180 -12.47 1.73 5.94
CA GLY A 180 -12.36 0.42 5.27
C GLY A 180 -12.12 0.51 3.77
#